data_AF-A0A518HJF4-F1
#
_entry.id   AF-A0A518HJF4-F1
#
_cell.length_a   1.000
_cell.length_b   1.000
_cell.length_c   1.000
_cell.angle_alpha   90.00
_cell.angle_beta   90.00
_cell.angle_gamma   90.00
#
_symmetry.space_group_name_H-M   'P 1'
#
loop_
_entity.id
_entity.type
_entity.pdbx_description
1 polymer ?
#
loop_
_entity_poly.entity_id
_entity_poly.type
_entity_poly.pdbx_seq_one_letter_code
_entity_poly.pdbx_strand_id
1 'polypeptide(L)'
;MSTRKSELLAALIHDLKQERDELKLKVHLGKMELQQEWQALEDKLDELNRRYDPLKDAVEETAEDVWDSLKLVGGEISEGFKRIRKSI
;
A
#
# COMPACT_ATOMS: atom_id res chain seq x y z
N MET A 1 -15.59 17.47 -3.77
CA MET A 1 -15.11 16.53 -2.73
C MET A 1 -14.13 15.48 -3.27
N SER A 2 -14.19 15.13 -4.57
CA SER A 2 -13.37 14.08 -5.21
C SER A 2 -11.84 14.28 -5.10
N THR A 3 -11.34 15.52 -5.20
CA THR A 3 -9.90 15.84 -5.15
C THR A 3 -9.23 15.45 -3.82
N ARG A 4 -9.92 15.62 -2.68
CA ARG A 4 -9.35 15.35 -1.35
C ARG A 4 -9.14 13.85 -1.09
N LYS A 5 -10.01 12.99 -1.62
CA LYS A 5 -9.86 11.52 -1.48
C LYS A 5 -8.62 11.02 -2.25
N SER A 6 -8.42 11.53 -3.46
CA SER A 6 -7.23 11.21 -4.28
C SER A 6 -5.93 11.62 -3.59
N GLU A 7 -5.86 12.84 -3.03
CA GLU A 7 -4.69 13.31 -2.27
C GLU A 7 -4.39 12.44 -1.03
N LEU A 8 -5.42 12.04 -0.28
CA LEU A 8 -5.25 11.17 0.88
C LEU A 8 -4.72 9.78 0.48
N LEU A 9 -5.19 9.24 -0.63
CA LEU A 9 -4.70 7.95 -1.12
C LEU A 9 -3.27 8.08 -1.68
N ALA A 10 -2.94 9.18 -2.34
CA ALA A 10 -1.58 9.48 -2.79
C ALA A 10 -0.61 9.49 -1.60
N ALA A 11 -0.97 10.17 -0.52
CA ALA A 11 -0.20 10.22 0.71
C ALA A 11 -0.05 8.82 1.33
N LEU A 12 -1.14 8.04 1.41
CA LEU A 12 -1.09 6.66 1.93
C LEU A 12 -0.13 5.79 1.10
N ILE A 13 -0.22 5.83 -0.24
CA ILE A 13 0.65 5.06 -1.12
C ILE A 13 2.11 5.49 -0.97
N HIS A 14 2.36 6.79 -0.83
CA HIS A 14 3.69 7.33 -0.56
C HIS A 14 4.26 6.77 0.75
N ASP A 15 3.49 6.83 1.84
CA ASP A 15 3.91 6.34 3.15
C ASP A 15 4.17 4.82 3.12
N LEU A 16 3.33 4.04 2.44
CA LEU A 16 3.54 2.61 2.26
C LEU A 16 4.83 2.31 1.49
N LYS A 17 5.17 3.08 0.45
CA LYS A 17 6.44 2.93 -0.27
C LYS A 17 7.64 3.23 0.61
N GLN A 18 7.55 4.28 1.43
CA GLN A 18 8.62 4.63 2.37
C GLN A 18 8.80 3.53 3.44
N GLU A 19 7.71 3.06 4.06
CA GLU A 19 7.76 1.95 5.01
C GLU A 19 8.33 0.69 4.37
N ARG A 20 7.96 0.41 3.11
CA ARG A 20 8.53 -0.72 2.37
C ARG A 20 10.06 -0.57 2.26
N ASP A 21 10.54 0.59 1.83
CA ASP A 21 11.98 0.80 1.63
C ASP A 21 12.77 0.65 2.95
N GLU A 22 12.18 1.09 4.08
CA GLU A 22 12.75 0.91 5.41
C GLU A 22 12.78 -0.57 5.87
N LEU A 23 11.72 -1.33 5.59
CA LEU A 23 11.58 -2.71 6.04
C LEU A 23 12.35 -3.70 5.17
N LYS A 24 12.50 -3.42 3.87
CA LYS A 24 13.17 -4.30 2.90
C LYS A 24 14.57 -4.73 3.35
N LEU A 25 15.34 -3.80 3.90
CA LEU A 25 16.70 -4.06 4.39
C LEU A 25 16.72 -5.04 5.57
N LYS A 26 15.68 -5.02 6.41
CA LYS A 26 15.61 -5.83 7.63
C LYS A 26 15.01 -7.20 7.36
N VAL A 27 13.99 -7.28 6.51
CA VAL A 27 13.33 -8.55 6.18
C VAL A 27 14.25 -9.53 5.46
N HIS A 28 15.18 -9.05 4.64
CA HIS A 28 16.14 -9.93 3.96
C HIS A 28 16.99 -10.76 4.95
N LEU A 29 17.14 -10.30 6.20
CA LEU A 29 17.83 -11.01 7.27
C LEU A 29 16.90 -11.88 8.15
N GLY A 30 15.59 -11.82 7.91
CA GLY A 30 14.57 -12.53 8.67
C GLY A 30 14.36 -13.98 8.25
N LYS A 31 13.45 -14.67 8.95
CA LYS A 31 13.07 -16.05 8.65
C LYS A 31 12.31 -16.14 7.31
N MET A 32 12.32 -17.33 6.70
CA MET A 32 11.62 -17.60 5.44
C MET A 32 10.12 -17.23 5.47
N GLU A 33 9.43 -17.49 6.59
CA GLU A 33 8.02 -17.10 6.77
C GLU A 33 7.81 -15.58 6.70
N LEU A 34 8.72 -14.81 7.30
CA LEU A 34 8.68 -13.34 7.26
C LEU A 34 8.95 -12.83 5.84
N GLN A 35 9.87 -13.47 5.12
CA GLN A 35 10.16 -13.16 3.71
C GLN A 35 8.96 -13.46 2.79
N GLN A 36 8.21 -14.53 3.07
CA GLN A 36 7.00 -14.87 2.33
C GLN A 36 5.87 -13.87 2.60
N GLU A 37 5.60 -13.52 3.87
CA GLU A 37 4.61 -12.49 4.21
C GLU A 37 4.99 -11.15 3.58
N TRP A 38 6.27 -10.80 3.63
CA TRP A 38 6.81 -9.61 2.98
C TRP A 38 6.57 -9.57 1.48
N GLN A 39 6.90 -10.65 0.76
CA GLN A 39 6.69 -10.71 -0.69
C GLN A 39 5.20 -10.52 -1.04
N ALA A 40 4.30 -11.15 -0.28
CA ALA A 40 2.86 -10.97 -0.48
C ALA A 40 2.39 -9.53 -0.27
N LEU A 41 3.01 -8.79 0.67
CA LEU A 41 2.71 -7.38 0.89
C LEU A 41 3.31 -6.47 -0.20
N GLU A 42 4.52 -6.79 -0.70
CA GLU A 42 5.10 -6.08 -1.85
C GLU A 42 4.22 -6.23 -3.09
N ASP A 43 3.76 -7.45 -3.39
CA ASP A 43 2.88 -7.72 -4.53
C ASP A 43 1.56 -6.94 -4.42
N LYS A 44 0.96 -6.89 -3.22
CA LYS A 44 -0.24 -6.07 -2.96
C LYS A 44 0.00 -4.57 -3.14
N LEU A 45 1.15 -4.06 -2.71
CA LEU A 45 1.52 -2.65 -2.87
C LEU A 45 1.74 -2.28 -4.34
N ASP A 46 2.31 -3.19 -5.12
CA ASP A 46 2.47 -3.01 -6.57
C ASP A 46 1.12 -3.05 -7.29
N GLU A 47 0.21 -3.95 -6.92
CA GLU A 47 -1.16 -3.99 -7.43
C GLU A 47 -1.92 -2.70 -7.09
N LEU A 48 -1.81 -2.23 -5.85
CA LEU A 48 -2.41 -0.96 -5.39
C LEU A 48 -1.92 0.21 -6.25
N ASN A 49 -0.60 0.31 -6.50
CA ASN A 49 -0.05 1.35 -7.37
C ASN A 49 -0.59 1.26 -8.79
N ARG A 50 -0.60 0.07 -9.40
CA ARG A 50 -1.09 -0.13 -10.77
C ARG A 50 -2.54 0.28 -10.95
N ARG A 51 -3.37 0.06 -9.93
CA ARG A 51 -4.78 0.48 -9.94
C ARG A 51 -4.97 1.96 -9.67
N TYR A 52 -4.13 2.55 -8.81
CA TYR A 52 -4.17 3.97 -8.49
C TYR A 52 -3.68 4.85 -9.65
N ASP A 53 -2.65 4.43 -10.38
CA ASP A 53 -1.98 5.24 -11.39
C ASP A 53 -2.90 5.79 -12.50
N PRO A 54 -3.84 5.03 -13.08
CA PRO A 54 -4.81 5.57 -14.04
C PRO A 54 -5.92 6.43 -13.40
N LEU A 55 -6.13 6.33 -12.09
CA LEU A 55 -7.21 7.02 -11.38
C LEU A 55 -6.77 8.38 -10.83
N LYS A 56 -5.47 8.59 -10.60
CA LYS A 56 -4.94 9.86 -10.07
C LYS A 56 -5.30 11.07 -10.94
N ASP A 57 -5.42 10.85 -12.25
CA ASP A 57 -5.76 11.87 -13.25
C ASP A 57 -7.27 11.85 -13.62
N ALA A 58 -8.03 10.89 -13.10
CA ALA A 58 -9.46 10.74 -13.37
C ALA A 58 -10.30 11.57 -12.38
N VAL A 59 -11.11 12.48 -12.90
CA VAL A 59 -12.03 13.34 -12.12
C VAL A 59 -13.47 12.87 -12.35
N GLU A 60 -13.75 11.58 -12.14
CA GLU A 60 -15.11 11.04 -12.27
C GLU A 60 -15.69 10.63 -10.91
N GLU A 61 -16.96 11.00 -10.68
CA GLU A 61 -17.74 10.68 -9.48
C GLU A 61 -18.01 9.17 -9.35
N THR A 62 -17.98 8.44 -10.47
CA THR A 62 -18.10 6.98 -10.57
C THR A 62 -16.92 6.21 -9.99
N ALA A 63 -15.80 6.88 -9.68
CA ALA A 63 -14.63 6.24 -9.07
C ALA A 63 -14.72 6.12 -7.54
N GLU A 64 -15.78 6.62 -6.89
CA GLU A 64 -15.87 6.64 -5.41
C GLU A 64 -15.71 5.26 -4.76
N ASP A 65 -16.40 4.25 -5.26
CA ASP A 65 -16.28 2.86 -4.78
C ASP A 65 -14.88 2.28 -4.99
N VAL A 66 -14.22 2.72 -6.07
CA VAL A 66 -12.84 2.32 -6.39
C VAL A 66 -11.87 2.97 -5.40
N TRP A 67 -12.03 4.25 -5.10
CA TRP A 67 -11.23 4.95 -4.09
C TRP A 67 -11.33 4.30 -2.71
N ASP A 68 -12.53 3.94 -2.28
CA ASP A 68 -12.75 3.29 -0.99
C ASP A 68 -12.14 1.88 -0.96
N SER A 69 -12.24 1.13 -2.07
CA SER A 69 -11.58 -0.17 -2.22
C SER A 69 -10.05 -0.08 -2.14
N LEU A 70 -9.45 0.91 -2.80
CA LEU A 70 -7.99 1.12 -2.76
C LEU A 70 -7.52 1.52 -1.35
N LYS A 71 -8.32 2.32 -0.64
CA LYS A 71 -8.04 2.70 0.75
C LYS A 71 -8.06 1.48 1.69
N LEU A 72 -9.01 0.56 1.50
CA LEU A 72 -9.07 -0.69 2.27
C LEU A 72 -7.80 -1.53 2.04
N VAL A 73 -7.41 -1.73 0.78
CA VAL A 73 -6.18 -2.46 0.43
C VAL A 73 -4.95 -1.79 1.03
N GLY A 74 -4.84 -0.46 0.93
CA GLY A 74 -3.74 0.28 1.56
C GLY A 74 -3.68 0.11 3.08
N GLY A 75 -4.84 0.06 3.74
CA GLY A 75 -4.94 -0.25 5.17
C GLY A 75 -4.44 -1.65 5.52
N GLU A 76 -4.81 -2.67 4.73
CA GLU A 76 -4.31 -4.04 4.92
C GLU A 76 -2.79 -4.12 4.79
N ILE A 77 -2.20 -3.44 3.81
CA ILE A 77 -0.76 -3.40 3.59
C ILE A 77 -0.07 -2.73 4.80
N SER A 78 -0.60 -1.59 5.27
CA SER A 78 -0.06 -0.90 6.44
C SER A 78 -0.07 -1.78 7.68
N GLU A 79 -1.16 -2.48 7.96
CA GLU A 79 -1.23 -3.43 9.07
C GLU A 79 -0.25 -4.60 8.90
N GLY A 80 -0.05 -5.07 7.66
CA GLY A 80 0.98 -6.06 7.33
C GLY A 80 2.39 -5.58 7.65
N PHE A 81 2.76 -4.39 7.18
CA PHE A 81 4.06 -3.79 7.48
C PHE A 81 4.27 -3.57 8.98
N LYS A 82 3.22 -3.19 9.74
CA LYS A 82 3.29 -3.12 11.21
C LYS A 82 3.57 -4.48 11.85
N ARG A 83 2.98 -5.57 11.35
CA ARG A 83 3.27 -6.93 11.85
C ARG A 83 4.71 -7.35 11.55
N ILE A 84 5.17 -7.08 10.33
CA ILE A 84 6.56 -7.35 9.94
C ILE A 84 7.52 -6.56 10.83
N ARG A 85 7.28 -5.27 11.04
CA ARG A 85 8.08 -4.42 11.92
C ARG A 85 8.17 -4.95 13.36
N LYS A 86 7.11 -5.57 13.87
CA LYS A 86 7.07 -6.21 15.20
C LYS A 86 7.76 -7.58 15.25
N SER A 87 7.99 -8.21 14.10
CA SER A 87 8.54 -9.55 13.97
C SER A 87 10.03 -9.56 13.62
N ILE A 88 10.60 -8.38 13.35
CA ILE A 88 12.04 -8.11 13.22
C ILE A 88 12.61 -7.86 14.62
#